data_AF-A0A2V6SLB6-F1
#
_entry.id   AF-A0A2V6SLB6-F1
#
_cell.length_a   1.000
_cell.length_b   1.000
_cell.length_c   1.000
_cell.angle_alpha   90.00
_cell.angle_beta   90.00
_cell.angle_gamma   90.00
#
_symmetry.space_group_name_H-M   'P 1'
#
loop_
_entity.id
_entity.type
_entity.pdbx_description
1 polymer ?
#
loop_
_entity_poly.entity_id
_entity_poly.type
_entity_poly.pdbx_seq_one_letter_code
_entity_poly.pdbx_strand_id
1 'polypeptide(L)'
;MRRERRGLSTISSVTEPARAGATPTLTRPVTVGPLVVGGGAPLVLLAGPCAIEDETHALRVAETLVRLTADAGVPFVYKSSYDKANRSSAQSYRGPGLREGLRIL
;
A
#
# COMPACT_ATOMS: atom_id res chain seq x y z
N MET A 1 -14.65 -50.35 -21.26
CA MET A 1 -14.51 -49.42 -22.40
C MET A 1 -13.63 -48.26 -21.95
N ARG A 2 -12.32 -48.35 -22.22
CA ARG A 2 -11.31 -47.33 -21.89
C ARG A 2 -11.45 -46.14 -22.83
N ARG A 3 -11.39 -44.92 -22.31
CA ARG A 3 -10.81 -43.77 -23.03
C ARG A 3 -9.90 -42.99 -22.07
N GLU A 4 -8.61 -43.25 -22.23
CA GLU A 4 -7.49 -42.40 -21.79
C GLU A 4 -7.30 -41.22 -22.78
N ARG A 5 -6.44 -40.27 -22.36
CA ARG A 5 -5.78 -39.15 -23.09
C ARG A 5 -6.46 -37.80 -22.85
N ARG A 6 -5.82 -36.71 -22.40
CA ARG A 6 -4.43 -36.29 -22.08
C ARG A 6 -4.62 -35.11 -21.10
N GLY A 7 -3.94 -35.00 -19.96
CA GLY A 7 -2.57 -34.51 -19.92
C GLY A 7 -2.50 -33.02 -20.28
N LEU A 8 -2.80 -32.13 -19.34
CA LEU A 8 -2.18 -30.80 -19.33
C LEU A 8 -1.83 -30.43 -17.88
N SER A 9 -0.55 -30.59 -17.65
CA SER A 9 0.24 -30.19 -16.49
C SER A 9 0.17 -28.68 -16.23
N THR A 10 0.11 -28.34 -14.94
CA THR A 10 0.81 -27.20 -14.33
C THR A 10 0.38 -25.78 -14.69
N ILE A 11 -0.24 -25.09 -13.73
CA ILE A 11 0.17 -23.73 -13.34
C ILE A 11 0.18 -23.64 -11.81
N SER A 12 1.07 -24.42 -11.18
CA SER A 12 1.70 -23.94 -9.94
C SER A 12 2.73 -22.92 -10.40
N SER A 13 2.40 -21.63 -10.31
CA SER A 13 3.41 -20.59 -10.20
C SER A 13 3.17 -19.84 -8.91
N VAL A 14 3.35 -20.56 -7.80
CA VAL A 14 3.96 -19.93 -6.63
C VAL A 14 5.25 -19.34 -7.16
N THR A 15 5.32 -18.01 -7.21
CA THR A 15 6.51 -17.29 -7.62
C THR A 15 7.64 -17.70 -6.68
N GLU A 16 8.47 -18.64 -7.12
CA GLU A 16 9.74 -18.96 -6.48
C GLU A 16 10.52 -17.65 -6.34
N PRO A 17 11.03 -17.29 -5.15
CA PRO A 17 11.88 -16.12 -5.02
C PRO A 17 13.15 -16.39 -5.81
N ALA A 18 13.42 -15.56 -6.82
CA ALA A 18 14.65 -15.61 -7.58
C ALA A 18 15.85 -15.62 -6.62
N ARG A 19 16.50 -16.78 -6.49
CA ARG A 19 17.81 -16.90 -5.84
C ARG A 19 18.89 -16.90 -6.92
N ALA A 20 19.41 -15.72 -7.23
CA ALA A 20 20.67 -15.57 -7.94
C ALA A 20 21.38 -14.30 -7.44
N GLY A 21 22.52 -14.49 -6.78
CA GLY A 21 23.44 -13.42 -6.36
C GLY A 21 22.98 -12.65 -5.12
N ALA A 22 23.42 -13.07 -3.93
CA ALA A 22 23.19 -12.33 -2.70
C ALA A 22 24.00 -11.02 -2.70
N THR A 23 23.47 -9.97 -3.33
CA THR A 23 23.83 -8.60 -2.99
C THR A 23 23.44 -8.41 -1.51
N PRO A 24 24.37 -7.96 -0.64
CA PRO A 24 24.08 -7.79 0.77
C PRO A 24 22.84 -6.91 0.92
N THR A 25 21.88 -7.38 1.71
CA THR A 25 20.58 -6.75 1.89
C THR A 25 20.78 -5.34 2.43
N LEU A 26 20.51 -4.32 1.59
CA LEU A 26 20.82 -2.92 1.91
C LEU A 26 20.08 -2.39 3.16
N THR A 27 18.97 -3.02 3.57
CA THR A 27 18.17 -2.64 4.74
C THR A 27 17.40 -3.83 5.33
N ARG A 28 17.03 -3.75 6.62
CA ARG A 28 16.19 -4.75 7.30
C ARG A 28 14.74 -4.70 6.79
N PRO A 29 14.13 -5.84 6.37
CA PRO A 29 12.73 -5.85 5.95
C PRO A 29 11.76 -5.63 7.12
N VAL A 30 10.63 -4.98 6.85
CA VAL A 30 9.53 -4.74 7.80
C VAL A 30 8.21 -5.13 7.16
N THR A 31 7.41 -5.90 7.89
CA THR A 31 6.06 -6.31 7.46
C THR A 31 5.02 -5.28 7.89
N VAL A 32 4.17 -4.87 6.94
CA VAL A 32 3.02 -3.97 7.17
C VAL A 32 1.78 -4.62 6.56
N GLY A 33 1.00 -5.32 7.40
CA GLY A 33 -0.10 -6.15 6.90
C GLY A 33 0.41 -7.18 5.88
N PRO A 34 -0.13 -7.22 4.65
CA PRO A 34 0.34 -8.14 3.60
C PRO A 34 1.60 -7.65 2.87
N LEU A 35 2.12 -6.46 3.17
CA LEU A 35 3.23 -5.83 2.46
C LEU A 35 4.57 -6.07 3.18
N VAL A 36 5.66 -6.12 2.41
CA VAL A 36 7.03 -6.14 2.93
C VAL A 36 7.77 -4.91 2.38
N VAL A 37 8.32 -4.11 3.28
CA VAL A 37 9.08 -2.89 2.97
C VAL A 37 10.56 -3.10 3.28
N GLY A 38 11.43 -2.71 2.35
CA GLY A 38 12.88 -2.87 2.49
C GLY A 38 13.34 -4.30 2.16
N GLY A 39 14.59 -4.63 2.47
CA GLY A 39 15.09 -5.98 2.25
C GLY A 39 15.26 -6.39 0.78
N GLY A 40 15.19 -5.45 -0.17
CA GLY A 40 15.15 -5.73 -1.61
C GLY A 40 13.74 -6.05 -2.15
N ALA A 41 12.70 -5.92 -1.33
CA ALA A 41 11.31 -6.05 -1.78
C ALA A 41 10.92 -4.93 -2.78
N PRO A 42 9.87 -5.13 -3.60
CA PRO A 42 9.35 -4.09 -4.49
C PRO A 42 9.04 -2.78 -3.76
N LEU A 43 9.15 -1.65 -4.48
CA LEU A 43 8.79 -0.34 -3.95
C LEU A 43 7.32 -0.31 -3.49
N VAL A 44 7.09 0.14 -2.26
CA VAL A 44 5.74 0.39 -1.73
C VAL A 44 5.48 1.89 -1.74
N LEU A 45 4.35 2.31 -2.31
CA LEU A 45 3.94 3.72 -2.34
C LEU A 45 3.06 4.06 -1.12
N LEU A 46 3.51 5.02 -0.31
CA LEU A 46 2.69 5.66 0.72
C LEU A 46 2.22 7.01 0.17
N ALA A 47 0.92 7.16 -0.11
CA ALA A 47 0.41 8.40 -0.69
C ALA A 47 -1.03 8.72 -0.23
N GLY A 48 -1.36 10.01 -0.31
CA GLY A 48 -2.66 10.55 0.03
C GLY A 48 -2.57 12.05 0.38
N PRO A 49 -3.69 12.68 0.75
CA PRO A 49 -3.73 14.11 1.03
C PRO A 49 -2.93 14.43 2.29
N CYS A 50 -2.38 15.64 2.35
CA CYS A 50 -1.47 16.01 3.43
C CYS A 50 -2.15 16.01 4.81
N ALA A 51 -3.43 16.41 4.88
CA ALA A 51 -4.33 16.26 6.00
C ALA A 51 -5.72 15.85 5.50
N ILE A 52 -6.55 15.28 6.38
CA ILE A 52 -7.95 15.01 6.09
C ILE A 52 -8.70 16.35 6.06
N GLU A 53 -9.36 16.64 4.94
CA GLU A 53 -10.19 17.83 4.77
C GLU A 53 -11.65 17.51 5.11
N ASP A 54 -12.17 16.43 4.50
CA ASP A 54 -13.45 15.81 4.81
C ASP A 54 -13.45 14.35 4.35
N GLU A 55 -14.45 13.56 4.79
CA GLU A 55 -14.58 12.14 4.47
C GLU A 55 -14.75 11.88 2.97
N THR A 56 -15.55 12.70 2.28
CA THR A 56 -15.83 12.50 0.86
C THR A 56 -14.57 12.72 0.03
N HIS A 57 -13.80 13.76 0.36
CA HIS A 57 -12.51 14.02 -0.27
C HIS A 57 -11.51 12.90 0.02
N ALA A 58 -11.42 12.43 1.27
CA ALA A 58 -10.52 11.34 1.64
C ALA A 58 -10.80 10.06 0.85
N LEU A 59 -12.07 9.65 0.77
CA LEU A 59 -12.51 8.46 0.03
C LEU A 59 -12.28 8.59 -1.48
N ARG A 60 -12.64 9.73 -2.10
CA ARG A 60 -12.39 9.95 -3.54
C ARG A 60 -10.91 9.83 -3.91
N VAL A 61 -10.03 10.38 -3.07
CA VAL A 61 -8.58 10.30 -3.30
C VAL A 61 -8.09 8.86 -3.09
N ALA A 62 -8.55 8.17 -2.04
CA ALA A 62 -8.20 6.79 -1.78
C ALA A 62 -8.60 5.87 -2.94
N GLU A 63 -9.84 5.95 -3.42
CA GLU A 63 -10.34 5.18 -4.56
C GLU A 63 -9.50 5.41 -5.81
N THR A 64 -9.18 6.68 -6.11
CA THR A 64 -8.39 7.03 -7.28
C THR A 64 -6.97 6.47 -7.19
N LEU A 65 -6.31 6.60 -6.03
CA LEU A 65 -4.96 6.09 -5.82
C LEU A 65 -4.91 4.55 -5.85
N VAL A 66 -5.91 3.87 -5.28
CA VAL A 66 -6.00 2.41 -5.34
C VAL A 66 -6.09 1.93 -6.79
N ARG A 67 -6.94 2.55 -7.63
CA ARG A 67 -7.04 2.18 -9.05
C ARG A 67 -5.71 2.38 -9.78
N LEU A 68 -5.11 3.57 -9.64
CA LEU A 68 -3.86 3.90 -10.34
C LEU A 68 -2.69 2.99 -9.94
N THR A 69 -2.59 2.66 -8.65
CA THR A 69 -1.53 1.79 -8.15
C THR A 69 -1.74 0.32 -8.51
N ALA A 70 -3.00 -0.13 -8.55
CA ALA A 70 -3.34 -1.45 -9.08
C ALA A 70 -2.98 -1.58 -10.57
N ASP A 71 -3.35 -0.58 -11.39
CA ASP A 71 -3.03 -0.56 -12.82
C ASP A 71 -1.50 -0.55 -13.07
N ALA A 72 -0.75 0.15 -12.20
CA ALA A 72 0.71 0.20 -12.26
C ALA A 72 1.42 -1.02 -11.64
N GLY A 73 0.68 -1.92 -10.97
CA GLY A 73 1.28 -3.05 -10.24
C GLY A 73 2.14 -2.64 -9.04
N VAL A 74 1.87 -1.47 -8.43
CA VAL A 74 2.64 -0.91 -7.32
C VAL A 74 1.90 -1.17 -5.99
N PRO A 75 2.51 -1.84 -5.01
CA PRO A 75 1.94 -1.96 -3.67
C PRO A 75 1.70 -0.59 -3.04
N PHE A 76 0.55 -0.41 -2.38
CA PHE A 76 0.08 0.90 -1.93
C PHE A 76 -0.43 0.91 -0.48
N VAL A 77 -0.15 2.01 0.23
CA VAL A 77 -0.70 2.34 1.53
C VAL A 77 -1.26 3.76 1.48
N TYR A 78 -2.54 3.92 1.77
CA TYR A 78 -3.15 5.24 1.90
C TYR A 78 -2.61 5.96 3.15
N LYS A 79 -2.27 7.24 3.00
CA LYS A 79 -1.81 8.08 4.12
C LYS A 79 -2.55 9.41 4.14
N SER A 80 -3.06 9.78 5.31
CA SER A 80 -3.44 11.17 5.61
C SER A 80 -3.21 11.51 7.08
N SER A 81 -3.11 12.80 7.40
CA SER A 81 -2.96 13.27 8.78
C SER A 81 -4.30 13.76 9.32
N TYR A 82 -4.72 13.24 10.48
CA TYR A 82 -5.94 13.71 11.17
C TYR A 82 -5.71 15.00 11.98
N ASP A 83 -4.47 15.30 12.35
CA ASP A 83 -4.06 16.51 13.05
C ASP A 83 -2.67 16.96 12.58
N LYS A 84 -2.49 18.28 12.43
CA LYS A 84 -1.22 18.93 12.15
C LYS A 84 -0.84 19.83 13.31
N ALA A 85 -0.02 19.30 14.22
CA ALA A 85 0.39 20.00 15.44
C ALA A 85 1.43 21.13 15.22
N ASN A 86 2.05 21.20 14.04
CA ASN A 86 3.15 22.09 13.71
C ASN A 86 2.74 23.27 12.81
N ARG A 87 1.59 23.91 13.09
CA ARG A 87 1.16 25.10 12.34
C ARG A 87 1.84 26.36 12.87
N SER A 88 2.14 27.28 11.96
CA SER A 88 2.72 28.59 12.29
C SER A 88 1.73 29.53 13.00
N SER A 89 0.43 29.26 12.91
CA SER A 89 -0.63 29.97 13.63
C SER A 89 -1.56 28.97 14.32
N ALA A 90 -1.96 29.26 15.55
CA ALA A 90 -2.91 28.44 16.32
C ALA A 90 -4.31 28.41 15.69
N GLN A 91 -4.68 29.42 14.91
CA GLN A 91 -6.00 29.54 14.26
C GLN A 91 -6.10 28.77 12.95
N SER A 92 -4.99 28.23 12.47
CA SER A 92 -4.96 27.41 11.26
C SER A 92 -5.77 26.11 11.43
N TYR A 93 -6.52 25.71 10.40
CA TYR A 93 -7.15 24.39 10.35
C TYR A 93 -6.11 23.28 10.53
N ARG A 94 -6.31 22.35 11.46
CA ARG A 94 -5.32 21.29 11.74
C ARG A 94 -5.73 19.92 11.21
N GLY A 95 -6.96 19.75 10.74
CA GLY A 95 -7.56 18.45 10.49
C GLY A 95 -8.80 18.24 11.36
N PRO A 96 -9.53 17.13 11.17
CA PRO A 96 -10.73 16.80 11.92
C PRO A 96 -10.46 16.39 13.38
N GLY A 97 -9.19 16.18 13.74
CA GLY A 97 -8.78 15.71 15.07
C GLY A 97 -8.86 14.19 15.20
N LEU A 98 -8.44 13.69 16.37
CA LEU A 98 -8.21 12.26 16.59
C LEU A 98 -9.47 11.41 16.39
N ARG A 99 -10.59 11.77 17.04
CA ARG A 99 -11.81 10.95 17.01
C ARG A 99 -12.39 10.82 15.60
N GLU A 100 -12.60 11.96 14.95
CA GLU A 100 -13.21 11.99 13.63
C GLU A 100 -12.24 11.49 12.55
N GLY A 101 -10.96 11.85 12.65
CA GLY A 101 -9.95 11.35 11.71
C GLY A 101 -9.78 9.83 11.75
N LEU A 102 -9.85 9.20 12.93
CA LEU A 102 -9.83 7.74 13.06
C LEU A 102 -11.14 7.06 12.65
N ARG A 103 -12.25 7.79 12.58
CA ARG A 103 -13.51 7.28 12.02
C ARG A 103 -13.44 7.23 10.48
N ILE A 104 -12.72 8.18 9.88
CA ILE A 104 -12.55 8.30 8.42
C ILE A 104 -11.49 7.31 7.88
N LEU A 105 -10.44 7.02 8.64
CA LEU A 105 -9.33 6.11 8.27
C LEU A 105 -9.64 4.65 8.59
#